data_AF-A0A2X0PH99-F1
#
_entry.id   AF-A0A2X0PH99-F1
#
_cell.length_a   1.000
_cell.length_b   1.000
_cell.length_c   1.000
_cell.angle_alpha   90.00
_cell.angle_beta   90.00
_cell.angle_gamma   90.00
#
_symmetry.space_group_name_H-M   'P 1'
#
loop_
_entity.id
_entity.type
_entity.pdbx_description
1 polymer ?
#
loop_
_entity_poly.entity_id
_entity_poly.type
_entity_poly.pdbx_seq_one_letter_code
_entity_poly.pdbx_strand_id
1 'polypeptide(L)'
;MLGKGLRRGKSLVPAPLLLEPIRSLDLADSALLSLDQESAYNLVDHDWIMSVFRAMGAPERFLGLLNVIYRSVSLLYIINGYLTEAVRMLCGLRQGDPVSCPIWNVCFQPYTSGPDDVT
;
A
#
# COMPACT_ATOMS: atom_id res chain seq x y z
N MET A 1 -26.97 24.13 22.58
CA MET A 1 -27.55 22.97 21.87
C MET A 1 -26.79 22.75 20.56
N LEU A 2 -26.11 21.60 20.47
CA LEU A 2 -25.56 20.98 19.24
C LEU A 2 -26.68 20.77 18.19
N GLY A 3 -26.43 20.63 16.89
CA GLY A 3 -25.17 20.34 16.21
C GLY A 3 -25.25 20.54 14.70
N LYS A 4 -24.06 20.68 14.09
CA LYS A 4 -23.80 20.47 12.66
C LYS A 4 -22.89 19.26 12.55
N GLY A 5 -23.04 18.46 11.49
CA GLY A 5 -21.92 17.63 11.02
C GLY A 5 -22.29 16.26 10.45
N LEU A 6 -22.71 16.28 9.19
CA LEU A 6 -22.57 15.17 8.24
C LEU A 6 -21.16 14.54 8.34
N ARG A 7 -21.05 13.24 8.62
CA ARG A 7 -19.79 12.48 8.45
C ARG A 7 -19.97 11.29 7.53
N ARG A 8 -19.25 11.42 6.41
CA ARG A 8 -18.90 10.47 5.35
C ARG A 8 -18.47 9.11 5.90
N GLY A 9 -18.88 8.06 5.20
CA GLY A 9 -18.49 6.67 5.44
C GLY A 9 -16.97 6.48 5.46
N LYS A 10 -16.50 5.83 6.51
CA LYS A 10 -15.15 5.28 6.60
C LYS A 10 -15.29 3.77 6.43
N SER A 11 -14.93 3.25 5.26
CA SER A 11 -14.51 1.86 5.17
C SER A 11 -13.07 1.82 5.70
N LEU A 12 -12.94 1.89 7.02
CA LEU A 12 -11.68 1.60 7.70
C LEU A 12 -11.79 0.12 8.07
N VAL A 13 -11.09 -0.73 7.33
CA VAL A 13 -10.90 -2.12 7.76
C VAL A 13 -10.30 -2.03 9.18
N PRO A 14 -10.91 -2.65 10.20
CA PRO A 14 -10.41 -2.55 11.56
C PRO A 14 -8.98 -3.12 11.63
N ALA A 15 -8.06 -2.38 12.24
CA ALA A 15 -6.70 -2.83 12.53
C ALA A 15 -6.56 -4.27 13.10
N PRO A 16 -7.51 -4.85 13.86
CA PRO A 16 -7.39 -6.24 14.30
C PRO A 16 -7.32 -7.27 13.16
N LEU A 17 -7.87 -6.99 11.97
CA LEU A 17 -7.90 -8.00 10.89
C LEU A 17 -6.51 -8.33 10.31
N LEU A 18 -5.52 -7.45 10.50
CA LEU A 18 -4.12 -7.70 10.12
C LEU A 18 -3.27 -8.31 11.25
N LEU A 19 -3.79 -8.31 12.48
CA LEU A 19 -3.07 -8.74 13.68
C LEU A 19 -3.29 -10.20 14.04
N GLU A 20 -4.39 -10.81 13.61
CA GLU A 20 -4.71 -12.20 13.97
C GLU A 20 -3.66 -13.21 13.43
N PRO A 21 -3.13 -13.10 12.19
CA PRO A 21 -2.10 -14.02 11.71
C PRO A 21 -0.76 -13.84 12.46
N ILE A 22 -0.44 -12.60 12.84
CA ILE A 22 0.79 -12.23 13.54
C ILE A 22 0.77 -12.74 14.99
N ARG A 23 -0.40 -12.77 15.65
CA ARG A 23 -0.52 -13.24 17.04
C ARG A 23 -0.36 -14.75 17.21
N SER A 24 -0.59 -15.53 16.15
CA SER A 24 -0.37 -16.98 16.17
C SER A 24 1.08 -17.40 15.89
N LEU A 25 1.91 -16.46 15.43
CA LEU A 25 3.31 -16.67 15.11
C LEU A 25 4.18 -16.30 16.33
N ASP A 26 5.32 -16.98 16.49
CA ASP A 26 6.30 -16.55 17.49
C ASP A 26 6.79 -15.12 17.16
N LEU A 27 7.31 -14.41 18.16
CA LEU A 27 7.80 -13.03 18.01
C LEU A 27 8.84 -12.92 16.89
N ALA A 28 9.68 -13.95 16.74
CA ALA A 28 10.69 -14.02 15.68
C ALA A 28 10.06 -14.11 14.27
N ASP A 29 9.06 -14.98 14.10
CA ASP A 29 8.37 -15.17 12.82
C ASP A 29 7.56 -13.93 12.42
N SER A 30 6.90 -13.31 13.39
CA SER A 30 6.19 -12.04 13.22
C SER A 30 7.10 -10.90 12.79
N ALA A 31 8.29 -10.81 13.39
CA ALA A 31 9.29 -9.81 13.04
C ALA A 31 9.85 -10.06 11.62
N LEU A 32 10.10 -11.32 11.26
CA LEU A 32 10.58 -11.69 9.94
C LEU A 32 9.54 -11.38 8.86
N LEU A 33 8.28 -11.72 9.09
CA LEU A 33 7.17 -11.42 8.18
C LEU A 33 7.01 -9.90 8.00
N SER A 34 7.11 -9.13 9.09
CA SER A 34 7.02 -7.67 9.01
C SER A 34 8.17 -7.06 8.20
N LEU A 35 9.39 -7.60 8.35
CA LEU A 35 10.56 -7.16 7.59
C LEU A 35 10.45 -7.52 6.10
N ASP A 36 9.93 -8.71 5.79
CA ASP A 36 9.65 -9.14 4.43
C ASP A 36 8.60 -8.24 3.77
N GLN A 37 7.50 -7.94 4.48
CA GLN A 37 6.48 -7.00 4.01
C GLN A 37 7.04 -5.60 3.78
N GLU A 38 7.86 -5.07 4.68
CA GLU A 38 8.50 -3.76 4.50
C GLU A 38 9.41 -3.74 3.26
N SER A 39 10.17 -4.83 3.05
CA SER A 39 11.03 -4.98 1.88
C SER A 39 10.22 -5.06 0.58
N ALA A 40 9.16 -5.87 0.56
CA ALA A 40 8.26 -6.00 -0.58
C ALA A 40 7.57 -4.67 -0.90
N TYR A 41 7.14 -3.92 0.13
CA TYR A 41 6.53 -2.59 -0.02
C TYR A 41 7.47 -1.60 -0.75
N ASN A 42 8.76 -1.66 -0.47
CA ASN A 42 9.78 -0.80 -1.09
C ASN A 42 10.16 -1.23 -2.52
N LEU A 43 9.86 -2.47 -2.90
CA LEU A 43 10.31 -3.07 -4.16
C LEU A 43 9.17 -3.29 -5.19
N VAL A 44 7.93 -2.90 -4.86
CA VAL A 44 6.78 -3.10 -5.74
C VAL A 44 6.98 -2.43 -7.10
N ASP A 45 6.92 -3.19 -8.17
CA ASP A 45 6.96 -2.64 -9.53
C ASP A 45 5.65 -1.92 -9.90
N HIS A 46 5.76 -0.72 -10.47
CA HIS A 46 4.59 0.10 -10.80
C HIS A 46 3.80 -0.44 -12.01
N ASP A 47 4.46 -1.08 -12.96
CA ASP A 47 3.78 -1.70 -14.10
C ASP A 47 3.03 -2.96 -13.67
N TRP A 48 3.55 -3.68 -12.68
CA TRP A 48 2.83 -4.78 -12.04
C TRP A 48 1.54 -4.30 -11.35
N ILE A 49 1.56 -3.21 -10.56
CA ILE A 49 0.35 -2.62 -9.98
C ILE A 49 -0.69 -2.32 -11.08
N MET A 50 -0.26 -1.66 -12.15
CA MET A 50 -1.11 -1.33 -13.28
C MET A 50 -1.70 -2.58 -13.95
N SER A 51 -0.92 -3.66 -14.05
CA SER A 51 -1.38 -4.94 -14.61
C SER A 51 -2.47 -5.60 -13.76
N VAL A 52 -2.34 -5.57 -12.43
CA VAL A 52 -3.33 -6.15 -11.49
C VAL A 52 -4.66 -5.42 -11.63
N PHE A 53 -4.66 -4.09 -11.55
CA PHE A 53 -5.89 -3.31 -11.69
C PHE A 53 -6.54 -3.46 -13.06
N ARG A 54 -5.74 -3.58 -14.13
CA ARG A 54 -6.26 -3.87 -15.47
C ARG A 54 -6.91 -5.25 -15.53
N ALA A 55 -6.30 -6.27 -14.94
CA ALA A 55 -6.84 -7.63 -14.89
C ALA A 55 -8.15 -7.71 -14.09
N MET A 56 -8.32 -6.87 -13.07
CA MET A 56 -9.59 -6.73 -12.34
C MET A 56 -10.68 -5.94 -13.08
N GLY A 57 -10.39 -5.42 -14.28
CA GLY A 57 -11.34 -4.63 -15.06
C GLY A 57 -11.53 -3.19 -14.54
N ALA A 58 -10.52 -2.60 -13.91
CA ALA A 58 -10.61 -1.22 -13.45
C ALA A 58 -10.84 -0.24 -14.62
N PRO A 59 -11.66 0.82 -14.43
CA PRO A 59 -11.94 1.78 -15.49
C PRO A 59 -10.68 2.51 -15.97
N GLU A 60 -10.60 2.81 -17.27
CA GLU A 60 -9.43 3.50 -17.86
C GLU A 60 -9.13 4.85 -17.19
N ARG A 61 -10.16 5.57 -16.73
CA ARG A 61 -10.00 6.81 -15.96
C ARG A 61 -9.25 6.60 -14.65
N PHE A 62 -9.50 5.47 -13.97
CA PHE A 62 -8.82 5.11 -12.74
C PHE A 62 -7.36 4.69 -13.01
N LEU A 63 -7.13 3.90 -14.06
CA LEU A 63 -5.78 3.55 -14.51
C LEU A 63 -4.98 4.81 -14.88
N GLY A 64 -5.60 5.79 -15.55
CA GLY A 64 -5.00 7.09 -15.84
C GLY A 64 -4.58 7.85 -14.58
N LEU A 65 -5.40 7.83 -13.51
CA LEU A 65 -5.05 8.43 -12.23
C LEU A 65 -3.87 7.71 -11.56
N LEU A 66 -3.88 6.37 -11.52
CA LEU A 66 -2.75 5.58 -11.00
C LEU A 66 -1.46 5.88 -11.76
N ASN A 67 -1.54 5.96 -13.08
CA ASN A 67 -0.40 6.28 -13.93
C ASN A 67 0.20 7.65 -13.59
N VAL A 68 -0.63 8.67 -13.30
CA VAL A 68 -0.14 9.98 -12.86
C VAL A 68 0.57 9.86 -11.52
N ILE A 69 -0.02 9.16 -10.55
CA ILE A 69 0.51 8.97 -9.19
C ILE A 69 1.88 8.28 -9.21
N TYR A 70 2.06 7.25 -10.04
CA TYR A 70 3.28 6.45 -10.01
C TYR A 70 4.33 6.90 -11.02
N ARG A 71 3.94 7.36 -12.22
CA ARG A 71 4.93 7.68 -13.27
C ARG A 71 5.41 9.13 -13.28
N SER A 72 4.66 10.05 -12.67
CA SER A 72 4.93 11.50 -12.77
C SER A 72 5.65 12.07 -11.55
N VAL A 73 6.06 11.23 -10.61
CA VAL A 73 6.50 11.70 -9.30
C VAL A 73 8.00 11.52 -9.10
N SER A 74 8.65 12.64 -8.81
CA SER A 74 10.03 12.70 -8.35
C SER A 74 10.07 12.99 -6.86
N LEU A 75 11.04 12.40 -6.17
CA LEU A 75 11.30 12.53 -4.75
C LEU A 75 12.60 13.29 -4.53
N LEU A 76 12.68 14.02 -3.42
CA LEU A 76 13.90 14.64 -2.94
C LEU A 76 14.18 14.03 -1.57
N TYR A 77 15.36 13.46 -1.39
CA TYR A 77 15.77 12.84 -0.14
C TYR A 77 16.63 13.82 0.66
N ILE A 78 16.51 13.78 1.99
CA ILE A 78 17.45 14.47 2.88
C ILE A 78 18.45 13.42 3.38
N ILE A 79 19.70 13.54 2.98
CA ILE A 79 20.79 12.66 3.39
C ILE A 79 21.81 13.51 4.13
N ASN A 80 22.05 13.21 5.41
CA ASN A 80 22.98 13.96 6.27
C ASN A 80 22.68 15.47 6.34
N GLY A 81 21.40 15.86 6.25
CA GLY A 81 20.97 17.27 6.28
C GLY A 81 21.02 17.99 4.92
N TYR A 82 21.44 17.31 3.85
CA TYR A 82 21.48 17.87 2.50
C TYR A 82 20.39 17.26 1.62
N LEU A 83 19.73 18.10 0.84
CA LEU A 83 18.72 17.66 -0.12
C LEU A 83 19.41 17.08 -1.36
N THR A 84 18.97 15.91 -1.82
CA THR A 84 19.43 15.32 -3.09
C THR A 84 18.81 16.05 -4.27
N GLU A 85 19.34 15.78 -5.47
CA GLU A 85 18.59 16.08 -6.70
C GLU A 85 17.29 15.27 -6.77
N ALA A 86 16.38 15.69 -7.65
CA ALA A 86 15.11 15.02 -7.85
C ALA A 86 15.33 13.61 -8.41
N VAL A 87 15.01 12.59 -7.61
CA VAL A 87 15.12 11.18 -7.98
C VAL A 87 13.76 10.69 -8.43
N ARG A 88 13.71 10.04 -9.59
CA ARG A 88 12.49 9.39 -10.06
C ARG A 88 12.26 8.09 -9.30
N MET A 89 11.05 7.88 -8.81
CA MET A 89 10.64 6.62 -8.21
C MET A 89 10.31 5.62 -9.33
N LEU A 90 11.06 4.51 -9.39
CA LEU A 90 10.84 3.45 -10.39
C LEU A 90 10.03 2.27 -9.84
N CYS A 91 10.07 2.08 -8.53
CA CYS A 91 9.37 1.04 -7.80
C CYS A 91 9.07 1.51 -6.38
N GLY A 92 8.34 0.69 -5.64
CA GLY A 92 7.95 0.90 -4.26
C GLY A 92 6.66 1.69 -4.10
N LEU A 93 5.99 1.42 -3.00
CA LEU A 93 4.87 2.18 -2.48
C LEU A 93 5.39 3.24 -1.50
N ARG A 94 4.74 4.41 -1.51
CA ARG A 94 5.16 5.53 -0.67
C ARG A 94 4.64 5.34 0.76
N GLN A 95 5.54 5.29 1.72
CA GLN A 95 5.18 5.22 3.13
C GLN A 95 4.45 6.49 3.56
N GLY A 96 3.31 6.34 4.23
CA GLY A 96 2.48 7.47 4.67
C GLY A 96 1.63 8.11 3.57
N ASP A 97 1.67 7.61 2.32
CA ASP A 97 0.77 8.03 1.26
C ASP A 97 -0.60 7.34 1.44
N PRO A 98 -1.71 8.10 1.49
CA PRO A 98 -3.05 7.54 1.67
C PRO A 98 -3.47 6.56 0.57
N VAL A 99 -2.83 6.58 -0.61
CA VAL A 99 -3.15 5.70 -1.73
C VAL A 99 -2.38 4.37 -1.66
N SER A 100 -1.24 4.34 -0.98
CA SER A 100 -0.39 3.14 -0.93
C SER A 100 -1.04 1.99 -0.17
N CYS A 101 -1.69 2.24 0.97
CA CYS A 101 -2.38 1.19 1.75
C CYS A 101 -3.49 0.46 0.97
N PRO A 102 -4.47 1.14 0.34
CA PRO A 102 -5.50 0.44 -0.42
C PRO A 102 -4.95 -0.31 -1.64
N ILE A 103 -3.87 0.17 -2.27
CA ILE A 103 -3.22 -0.54 -3.37
C ILE A 103 -2.55 -1.83 -2.88
N TRP A 104 -1.85 -1.77 -1.75
CA TRP A 104 -1.28 -2.96 -1.12
C TRP A 104 -2.34 -4.02 -0.84
N ASN A 105 -3.47 -3.62 -0.27
CA ASN A 105 -4.54 -4.55 0.07
C ASN A 105 -5.15 -5.22 -1.17
N VAL A 106 -5.28 -4.50 -2.29
CA VAL A 106 -5.81 -5.08 -3.53
C VAL A 106 -4.79 -5.99 -4.19
N CYS A 107 -3.53 -5.58 -4.22
CA CYS A 107 -2.52 -6.25 -5.04
C CYS A 107 -1.82 -7.40 -4.30
N PHE A 108 -1.60 -7.30 -2.99
CA PHE A 108 -0.72 -8.21 -2.25
C PHE A 108 -1.43 -9.00 -1.15
N GLN A 109 -2.44 -8.42 -0.48
CA GLN A 109 -3.10 -9.09 0.64
C GLN A 109 -3.64 -10.50 0.30
N PRO A 110 -4.19 -10.78 -0.89
CA PRO A 110 -4.61 -12.13 -1.25
C PRO A 110 -3.48 -13.17 -1.26
N TYR A 111 -2.23 -12.75 -1.44
CA TYR A 111 -1.06 -13.64 -1.50
C TYR A 111 -0.37 -13.81 -0.14
N THR A 112 -0.65 -12.92 0.81
CA THR A 112 -0.11 -12.98 2.18
C THR A 112 -1.09 -13.56 3.19
N SER A 113 -2.37 -13.67 2.82
CA SER A 113 -3.40 -14.32 3.63
C SER A 113 -3.29 -15.84 3.43
N GLY A 114 -3.42 -16.63 4.50
CA GLY A 114 -3.44 -18.09 4.38
C GLY A 114 -4.58 -18.57 3.47
N PRO A 115 -4.54 -19.83 2.98
CA PRO A 115 -5.56 -20.37 2.06
C PRO A 115 -7.00 -20.33 2.59
N ASP A 116 -7.21 -20.06 3.88
CA ASP A 116 -8.51 -20.09 4.55
C ASP A 116 -9.24 -18.72 4.61
N ASP A 117 -8.61 -17.62 4.18
CA ASP A 117 -9.14 -16.24 4.33
C ASP A 117 -9.92 -15.72 3.10
N VAL A 118 -10.16 -16.54 2.08
CA VAL A 118 -10.80 -16.14 0.80
C VAL A 118 -12.21 -16.73 0.59
N THR A 119 -12.82 -17.30 1.64
CA THR A 119 -14.23 -17.74 1.63
C THR A 119 -15.17 -16.78 2.35
#